data_AF-H2XZA1-F1
#
_entry.id   AF-H2XZA1-F1
#
_cell.length_a   1.000
_cell.length_b   1.000
_cell.length_c   1.000
_cell.angle_alpha   90.00
_cell.angle_beta   90.00
_cell.angle_gamma   90.00
#
_symmetry.space_group_name_H-M   'P 1'
#
loop_
_entity.id
_entity.type
_entity.pdbx_description
1 polymer ?
#
loop_
_entity_poly.entity_id
_entity_poly.type
_entity_poly.pdbx_seq_one_letter_code
_entity_poly.pdbx_strand_id
1 'polypeptide(L)'
;PIILVWWPPTWKNLPKNKQFYLERNFQGECGNCRLTMNRRLLNQSKVVVFDNLPNAANLTAEQAYVLWHRETPAKTFHLRSAMVGVFDTMFNYTMSYRRDSDFRWYSGMMYVFSVKEISFTRLYIDEIIKSKRRLATWVVSNCNNTRGAVERKKYVFKLLEAGLKIDMYGKCFGQRITKNNFTTFLSSYKFYLAFENSWHCRDYVTEKFWRNGIMAGVVPVVWGPTKEDVAEVAPVGSYIHIEDFESPKALVDYLIYLDKNDHEYRRYFNWRKTAITEDGTEPMQTIRPGYEAPLCQMCRRIIQSKGKLPKRVLNSTLSWVFGN
;
A
#
# COMPACT_ATOMS: atom_id res chain seq x y z
N PRO A 1 -8.84 -28.29 -5.38
CA PRO A 1 -8.51 -26.90 -4.96
C PRO A 1 -9.81 -26.10 -4.83
N ILE A 2 -9.92 -25.19 -3.86
CA ILE A 2 -11.04 -24.24 -3.81
C ILE A 2 -10.89 -23.23 -4.94
N ILE A 3 -11.92 -23.06 -5.77
CA ILE A 3 -11.88 -22.12 -6.88
C ILE A 3 -12.30 -20.74 -6.39
N LEU A 4 -11.43 -19.75 -6.64
CA LEU A 4 -11.61 -18.33 -6.36
C LEU A 4 -11.67 -17.61 -7.71
N VAL A 5 -12.78 -16.93 -8.02
CA VAL A 5 -12.93 -16.22 -9.29
C VAL A 5 -12.69 -14.73 -9.06
N TRP A 6 -11.75 -14.14 -9.80
CA TRP A 6 -11.55 -12.70 -9.80
C TRP A 6 -12.29 -12.05 -10.97
N TRP A 7 -13.20 -11.13 -10.63
CA TRP A 7 -14.06 -10.40 -11.54
C TRP A 7 -13.67 -8.91 -11.62
N PRO A 8 -12.73 -8.51 -12.49
CA PRO A 8 -12.41 -7.10 -12.68
C PRO A 8 -13.49 -6.35 -13.49
N PRO A 9 -13.61 -5.02 -13.32
CA PRO A 9 -14.46 -4.20 -14.17
C PRO A 9 -13.92 -4.19 -15.58
N THR A 10 -14.77 -4.46 -16.56
CA THR A 10 -14.62 -4.01 -17.96
C THR A 10 -13.22 -4.09 -18.60
N TRP A 11 -13.12 -5.06 -19.51
CA TRP A 11 -12.00 -5.52 -20.34
C TRP A 11 -11.24 -4.48 -21.21
N LYS A 12 -11.34 -3.17 -20.96
CA LYS A 12 -10.79 -2.17 -21.89
C LYS A 12 -9.33 -1.78 -21.65
N ASN A 13 -8.74 -2.07 -20.48
CA ASN A 13 -7.42 -1.52 -20.12
C ASN A 13 -6.51 -2.47 -19.31
N LEU A 14 -6.54 -3.79 -19.54
CA LEU A 14 -5.51 -4.66 -18.97
C LEU A 14 -4.21 -4.57 -19.80
N PRO A 15 -3.06 -4.24 -19.20
CA PRO A 15 -1.76 -4.31 -19.89
C PRO A 15 -1.50 -5.71 -20.44
N LYS A 16 -0.84 -5.80 -21.60
CA LYS A 16 -0.36 -7.08 -22.17
C LYS A 16 0.47 -7.83 -21.11
N ASN A 17 0.28 -9.15 -21.02
CA ASN A 17 0.99 -10.10 -20.13
C ASN A 17 0.55 -10.18 -18.66
N LYS A 18 -0.59 -9.61 -18.25
CA LYS A 18 -1.11 -9.80 -16.88
C LYS A 18 -1.75 -11.16 -16.59
N GLN A 19 -2.04 -12.01 -17.59
CA GLN A 19 -2.65 -13.34 -17.37
C GLN A 19 -1.86 -14.20 -16.36
N PHE A 20 -0.53 -14.10 -16.35
CA PHE A 20 0.36 -14.79 -15.41
C PHE A 20 0.19 -14.37 -13.94
N TYR A 21 -0.31 -13.17 -13.67
CA TYR A 21 -0.56 -12.69 -12.31
C TYR A 21 -1.98 -13.03 -11.82
N LEU A 22 -2.86 -13.48 -12.72
CA LEU A 22 -4.30 -13.56 -12.51
C LEU A 22 -4.83 -15.01 -12.51
N GLU A 23 -4.06 -15.96 -13.03
CA GLU A 23 -4.24 -17.39 -12.82
C GLU A 23 -3.18 -17.87 -11.83
N ARG A 24 -3.60 -18.38 -10.67
CA ARG A 24 -2.65 -18.78 -9.63
C ARG A 24 -3.14 -19.95 -8.81
N ASN A 25 -2.27 -20.93 -8.61
CA ASN A 25 -2.48 -21.99 -7.64
C ASN A 25 -1.75 -21.61 -6.35
N PHE A 26 -2.52 -21.38 -5.29
CA PHE A 26 -2.00 -21.28 -3.94
C PHE A 26 -1.85 -22.69 -3.38
N GLN A 27 -0.71 -22.95 -2.74
CA GLN A 27 -0.34 -24.21 -2.09
C GLN A 27 0.46 -23.93 -0.81
N GLY A 28 0.77 -24.97 -0.04
CA GLY A 28 1.57 -24.87 1.20
C GLY A 28 0.88 -24.00 2.23
N GLU A 29 1.60 -23.00 2.74
CA GLU A 29 1.13 -22.12 3.81
C GLU A 29 -0.17 -21.37 3.50
N CYS A 30 -0.49 -21.11 2.23
CA CYS A 30 -1.74 -20.44 1.87
C CYS A 30 -2.95 -21.40 1.85
N GLY A 31 -2.74 -22.71 1.85
CA GLY A 31 -3.76 -23.72 1.56
C GLY A 31 -3.88 -24.04 0.06
N ASN A 32 -4.86 -24.85 -0.33
CA ASN A 32 -5.03 -25.37 -1.70
C ASN A 32 -6.18 -24.67 -2.46
N CYS A 33 -5.92 -23.50 -3.02
CA CYS A 33 -6.89 -22.73 -3.81
C CYS A 33 -6.37 -22.40 -5.21
N ARG A 34 -7.29 -22.22 -6.15
CA ARG A 34 -7.02 -21.76 -7.52
C ARG A 34 -7.72 -20.42 -7.75
N LEU A 35 -6.93 -19.36 -7.91
CA LEU A 35 -7.38 -18.08 -8.44
C LEU A 35 -7.48 -18.18 -9.96
N THR A 36 -8.61 -17.78 -10.51
CA THR A 36 -8.85 -17.77 -11.95
C THR A 36 -9.70 -16.58 -12.37
N MET A 37 -9.52 -16.14 -13.61
CA MET A 37 -10.42 -15.20 -14.28
C MET A 37 -11.39 -15.89 -15.24
N ASN A 38 -11.30 -17.21 -15.37
CA ASN A 38 -12.18 -17.97 -16.25
C ASN A 38 -13.61 -18.00 -15.67
N ARG A 39 -14.47 -17.12 -16.20
CA ARG A 39 -15.87 -17.01 -15.79
C ARG A 39 -16.70 -18.27 -16.04
N ARG A 40 -16.23 -19.20 -16.88
CA ARG A 40 -16.87 -20.53 -17.03
C ARG A 40 -16.83 -21.34 -15.74
N LEU A 41 -15.91 -21.00 -14.82
CA LEU A 41 -15.79 -21.63 -13.51
C LEU A 41 -16.57 -20.90 -12.42
N LEU A 42 -17.39 -19.89 -12.76
CA LEU A 42 -18.17 -19.13 -11.77
C LEU A 42 -19.04 -20.04 -10.90
N ASN A 43 -19.82 -20.92 -11.51
CA ASN A 43 -20.72 -21.83 -10.78
C ASN A 43 -19.96 -22.85 -9.91
N GLN A 44 -18.67 -23.08 -10.18
CA GLN A 44 -17.82 -23.98 -9.40
C GLN A 44 -17.03 -23.22 -8.32
N SER A 45 -17.05 -21.88 -8.35
CA SER A 45 -16.30 -21.05 -7.44
C SER A 45 -17.03 -20.88 -6.11
N LYS A 46 -16.26 -20.87 -5.02
CA LYS A 46 -16.78 -20.62 -3.67
C LYS A 46 -16.77 -19.14 -3.33
N VAL A 47 -15.80 -18.41 -3.86
CA VAL A 47 -15.63 -16.99 -3.58
C VAL A 47 -15.39 -16.22 -4.87
N VAL A 48 -16.09 -15.11 -5.02
CA VAL A 48 -15.92 -14.18 -6.14
C VAL A 48 -15.39 -12.86 -5.60
N VAL A 49 -14.27 -12.41 -6.15
CA VAL A 49 -13.59 -11.18 -5.77
C VAL A 49 -13.91 -10.09 -6.78
N PHE A 50 -14.35 -8.94 -6.30
CA PHE A 50 -14.74 -7.80 -7.11
C PHE A 50 -13.79 -6.62 -6.91
N ASP A 51 -12.96 -6.32 -7.91
CA ASP A 51 -12.08 -5.12 -7.94
C ASP A 51 -12.85 -3.85 -8.35
N ASN A 52 -14.16 -3.98 -8.59
CA ASN A 52 -15.15 -2.93 -8.83
C ASN A 52 -16.56 -3.56 -8.80
N LEU A 53 -17.62 -2.77 -8.91
CA LEU A 53 -19.00 -3.23 -8.82
C LEU A 53 -19.36 -4.27 -9.91
N PRO A 54 -19.97 -5.42 -9.52
CA PRO A 54 -20.35 -6.47 -10.45
C PRO A 54 -21.47 -6.10 -11.41
N ASN A 55 -21.66 -6.95 -12.43
CA ASN A 55 -23.02 -7.24 -12.92
C ASN A 55 -23.56 -8.43 -12.13
N ALA A 56 -24.61 -8.22 -11.34
CA ALA A 56 -25.11 -9.17 -10.34
C ALA A 56 -25.91 -10.36 -10.92
N ALA A 57 -26.20 -10.38 -12.23
CA ALA A 57 -27.20 -11.28 -12.82
C ALA A 57 -26.91 -12.79 -12.67
N ASN A 58 -25.68 -13.21 -12.36
CA ASN A 58 -25.26 -14.62 -12.28
C ASN A 58 -24.66 -15.01 -10.91
N LEU A 59 -25.01 -14.27 -9.87
CA LEU A 59 -24.49 -14.46 -8.51
C LEU A 59 -25.47 -15.31 -7.69
N THR A 60 -24.99 -16.39 -7.07
CA THR A 60 -25.80 -17.33 -6.27
C THR A 60 -25.53 -17.23 -4.76
N ALA A 61 -26.53 -17.56 -3.94
CA ALA A 61 -26.41 -17.58 -2.48
C ALA A 61 -25.41 -18.64 -1.93
N GLU A 62 -24.88 -19.52 -2.79
CA GLU A 62 -23.88 -20.54 -2.43
C GLU A 62 -22.44 -20.01 -2.47
N GLN A 63 -22.25 -18.76 -2.89
CA GLN A 63 -20.96 -18.10 -3.01
C GLN A 63 -20.81 -17.00 -1.95
N ALA A 64 -19.56 -16.64 -1.65
CA ALA A 64 -19.26 -15.44 -0.90
C ALA A 64 -18.63 -14.38 -1.80
N TYR A 65 -18.98 -13.13 -1.53
CA TYR A 65 -18.55 -11.99 -2.32
C TYR A 65 -17.57 -11.12 -1.54
N VAL A 66 -16.45 -10.83 -2.18
CA VAL A 66 -15.38 -10.01 -1.59
C VAL A 66 -15.34 -8.68 -2.31
N LEU A 67 -15.57 -7.61 -1.56
CA LEU A 67 -15.34 -6.25 -1.99
C LEU A 67 -13.84 -5.97 -1.98
N TRP A 68 -13.21 -5.81 -3.15
CA TRP A 68 -11.81 -5.42 -3.25
C TRP A 68 -11.67 -3.95 -3.62
N HIS A 69 -11.12 -3.16 -2.69
CA HIS A 69 -10.74 -1.77 -2.94
C HIS A 69 -9.27 -1.52 -2.63
N ARG A 70 -8.51 -1.00 -3.60
CA ARG A 70 -7.10 -0.62 -3.41
C ARG A 70 -6.89 0.88 -3.26
N GLU A 71 -7.86 1.66 -3.69
CA GLU A 71 -7.79 3.10 -3.76
C GLU A 71 -8.75 3.72 -2.75
N THR A 72 -8.48 4.97 -2.38
CA THR A 72 -9.29 5.69 -1.40
C THR A 72 -10.70 6.00 -1.89
N PRO A 73 -11.62 6.33 -0.98
CA PRO A 73 -12.97 6.76 -1.34
C PRO A 73 -12.95 8.00 -2.25
N ALA A 74 -11.98 8.89 -2.07
CA ALA A 74 -11.79 10.05 -2.93
C ALA A 74 -11.47 9.66 -4.38
N LYS A 75 -10.76 8.55 -4.60
CA LYS A 75 -10.42 8.05 -5.94
C LYS A 75 -11.53 7.21 -6.56
N THR A 76 -12.33 6.54 -5.73
CA THR A 76 -13.46 5.69 -6.14
C THR A 76 -14.81 6.39 -6.05
N PHE A 77 -14.86 7.71 -5.83
CA PHE A 77 -16.09 8.47 -5.63
C PHE A 77 -17.13 8.31 -6.74
N HIS A 78 -16.68 8.12 -7.99
CA HIS A 78 -17.54 7.86 -9.14
C HIS A 78 -18.37 6.57 -9.01
N LEU A 79 -17.99 5.64 -8.13
CA LEU A 79 -18.73 4.41 -7.83
C LEU A 79 -19.77 4.60 -6.72
N ARG A 80 -19.77 5.73 -6.02
CA ARG A 80 -20.62 5.96 -4.84
C ARG A 80 -22.10 5.72 -5.13
N SER A 81 -22.62 6.30 -6.22
CA SER A 81 -24.03 6.14 -6.59
C SER A 81 -24.38 4.71 -6.96
N ALA A 82 -23.44 3.99 -7.57
CA ALA A 82 -23.62 2.59 -7.93
C ALA A 82 -23.48 1.65 -6.72
N MET A 83 -22.88 2.09 -5.60
CA MET A 83 -22.87 1.33 -4.34
C MET A 83 -24.20 1.41 -3.57
N VAL A 84 -25.15 2.25 -4.02
CA VAL A 84 -26.49 2.32 -3.44
C VAL A 84 -27.36 1.18 -3.98
N GLY A 85 -28.15 0.55 -3.11
CA GLY A 85 -29.09 -0.52 -3.48
C GLY A 85 -28.48 -1.91 -3.36
N VAL A 86 -28.61 -2.73 -4.41
CA VAL A 86 -28.25 -4.17 -4.38
C VAL A 86 -26.80 -4.41 -3.94
N PHE A 87 -25.88 -3.50 -4.28
CA PHE A 87 -24.48 -3.63 -3.91
C PHE A 87 -24.16 -3.21 -2.48
N ASP A 88 -25.07 -2.53 -1.78
CA ASP A 88 -24.81 -2.05 -0.42
C ASP A 88 -24.70 -3.21 0.57
N THR A 89 -25.51 -4.25 0.37
CA THR A 89 -25.61 -5.42 1.27
C THR A 89 -25.25 -6.74 0.58
N MET A 90 -24.48 -6.70 -0.52
CA MET A 90 -24.10 -7.89 -1.29
C MET A 90 -22.86 -8.58 -0.73
N PHE A 91 -21.88 -7.82 -0.23
CA PHE A 91 -20.56 -8.36 0.05
C PHE A 91 -20.50 -9.02 1.43
N ASN A 92 -19.90 -10.21 1.48
CA ASN A 92 -19.67 -10.93 2.74
C ASN A 92 -18.34 -10.54 3.39
N TYR A 93 -17.37 -10.15 2.56
CA TYR A 93 -15.99 -9.89 2.95
C TYR A 93 -15.47 -8.60 2.31
N THR A 94 -14.48 -8.00 2.98
CA THR A 94 -13.72 -6.85 2.48
C THR A 94 -12.25 -7.19 2.26
N MET A 95 -11.66 -6.62 1.21
CA MET A 95 -10.25 -6.74 0.91
C MET A 95 -9.71 -5.36 0.54
N SER A 96 -8.94 -4.74 1.43
CA SER A 96 -8.43 -3.38 1.23
C SER A 96 -7.19 -3.09 2.08
N TYR A 97 -6.63 -1.88 1.93
CA TYR A 97 -5.54 -1.39 2.78
C TYR A 97 -6.00 -1.14 4.23
N ARG A 98 -7.30 -0.85 4.44
CA ARG A 98 -7.89 -0.63 5.76
C ARG A 98 -7.62 -1.79 6.71
N ARG A 99 -7.26 -1.48 7.96
CA ARG A 99 -6.95 -2.44 9.03
C ARG A 99 -8.15 -3.29 9.42
N ASP A 100 -9.34 -2.75 9.33
CA ASP A 100 -10.61 -3.44 9.59
C ASP A 100 -11.13 -4.24 8.40
N SER A 101 -10.31 -4.43 7.35
CA SER A 101 -10.64 -5.35 6.27
C SER A 101 -10.52 -6.80 6.70
N ASP A 102 -11.44 -7.62 6.22
CA ASP A 102 -11.39 -9.08 6.33
C ASP A 102 -10.08 -9.68 5.79
N PHE A 103 -9.59 -9.15 4.66
CA PHE A 103 -8.35 -9.56 4.03
C PHE A 103 -7.50 -8.33 3.76
N ARG A 104 -6.49 -8.10 4.60
CA ARG A 104 -5.72 -6.86 4.54
C ARG A 104 -4.68 -6.90 3.43
N TRP A 105 -4.74 -5.90 2.55
CA TRP A 105 -3.71 -5.64 1.56
C TRP A 105 -2.57 -4.84 2.19
N TYR A 106 -1.34 -5.29 1.91
CA TYR A 106 -0.12 -4.63 2.35
C TYR A 106 0.60 -4.05 1.14
N SER A 107 0.84 -2.74 1.15
CA SER A 107 1.46 -2.03 0.02
C SER A 107 2.99 -2.16 -0.04
N GLY A 108 3.59 -2.88 0.90
CA GLY A 108 5.01 -3.20 0.91
C GLY A 108 5.28 -4.53 1.57
N MET A 109 6.46 -5.07 1.28
CA MET A 109 7.00 -6.26 1.91
C MET A 109 8.23 -5.83 2.70
N MET A 110 8.16 -5.84 4.02
CA MET A 110 9.36 -5.64 4.82
C MET A 110 10.01 -7.01 4.99
N TYR A 111 11.06 -7.34 4.24
CA TYR A 111 11.95 -8.40 4.72
C TYR A 111 12.62 -7.83 5.96
N VAL A 112 12.04 -8.09 7.12
CA VAL A 112 12.82 -8.13 8.34
C VAL A 112 13.73 -9.32 8.12
N PHE A 113 14.89 -9.09 7.50
CA PHE A 113 15.96 -10.06 7.68
C PHE A 113 16.07 -10.22 9.19
N SER A 114 15.93 -11.44 9.70
CA SER A 114 16.38 -11.75 11.04
C SER A 114 17.89 -11.57 11.04
N VAL A 115 18.35 -10.31 11.05
CA VAL A 115 19.74 -9.98 11.20
C VAL A 115 19.99 -10.20 12.68
N LYS A 116 20.16 -11.48 13.05
CA LYS A 116 20.43 -11.92 14.43
C LYS A 116 21.73 -11.29 14.95
N GLU A 117 22.56 -10.71 14.08
CA GLU A 117 23.79 -10.02 14.43
C GLU A 117 23.72 -8.50 14.26
N ILE A 118 23.82 -7.78 15.38
CA ILE A 118 23.85 -6.31 15.46
C ILE A 118 25.00 -5.71 14.62
N SER A 119 26.12 -6.43 14.46
CA SER A 119 27.28 -6.03 13.65
C SER A 119 26.91 -5.86 12.17
N PHE A 120 26.20 -6.82 11.59
CA PHE A 120 25.75 -6.78 10.20
C PHE A 120 24.76 -5.64 9.96
N THR A 121 23.86 -5.39 10.92
CA THR A 121 22.94 -4.24 10.87
C THR A 121 23.67 -2.89 10.87
N ARG A 122 24.75 -2.75 11.66
CA ARG A 122 25.55 -1.52 11.68
C ARG A 122 26.25 -1.28 10.34
N LEU A 123 26.91 -2.30 9.78
CA LEU A 123 27.56 -2.23 8.46
C LEU A 123 26.57 -1.87 7.36
N TYR A 124 25.37 -2.48 7.38
CA TYR A 124 24.31 -2.17 6.43
C TYR A 124 23.82 -0.71 6.53
N ILE A 125 23.65 -0.18 7.74
CA ILE A 125 23.30 1.24 7.91
C ILE A 125 24.44 2.13 7.39
N ASP A 126 25.71 1.81 7.64
CA ASP A 126 26.84 2.56 7.10
C ASP A 126 26.82 2.62 5.57
N GLU A 127 26.50 1.52 4.90
CA GLU A 127 26.32 1.48 3.44
C GLU A 127 25.16 2.37 2.98
N ILE A 128 24.02 2.35 3.68
CA ILE A 128 22.88 3.23 3.40
C ILE A 128 23.29 4.71 3.47
N ILE A 129 24.03 5.10 4.50
CA ILE A 129 24.47 6.50 4.67
C ILE A 129 25.47 6.86 3.57
N LYS A 130 26.47 6.00 3.31
CA LYS A 130 27.48 6.23 2.27
C LYS A 130 26.90 6.30 0.86
N SER A 131 25.74 5.68 0.61
CA SER A 131 25.06 5.70 -0.69
C SER A 131 24.37 7.03 -0.99
N LYS A 132 24.21 7.92 0.00
CA LYS A 132 23.46 9.17 -0.18
C LYS A 132 24.28 10.19 -0.98
N ARG A 133 23.66 10.72 -2.03
CA ARG A 133 24.25 11.68 -2.97
C ARG A 133 23.32 12.85 -3.30
N ARG A 134 22.02 12.72 -3.04
CA ARG A 134 20.98 13.69 -3.39
C ARG A 134 20.08 13.95 -2.18
N LEU A 135 19.51 15.15 -2.11
CA LEU A 135 18.73 15.59 -0.95
C LEU A 135 17.35 14.93 -0.92
N ALA A 136 16.43 15.36 -1.79
CA ALA A 136 15.05 14.90 -1.78
C ALA A 136 14.54 14.62 -3.20
N THR A 137 13.61 13.65 -3.34
CA THR A 137 12.91 13.41 -4.59
C THR A 137 11.41 13.20 -4.41
N TRP A 138 10.66 13.53 -5.45
CA TRP A 138 9.24 13.25 -5.56
C TRP A 138 8.92 12.66 -6.92
N VAL A 139 8.36 11.43 -6.93
CA VAL A 139 7.99 10.73 -8.16
C VAL A 139 6.48 10.57 -8.21
N VAL A 140 5.83 11.23 -9.17
CA VAL A 140 4.37 11.37 -9.18
C VAL A 140 3.76 11.38 -10.57
N SER A 141 2.67 10.61 -10.72
CA SER A 141 1.90 10.54 -11.97
C SER A 141 0.41 10.90 -11.83
N ASN A 142 -0.10 11.07 -10.60
CA ASN A 142 -1.44 11.60 -10.33
C ASN A 142 -1.33 13.06 -9.88
N CYS A 143 -1.71 14.00 -10.75
CA CYS A 143 -1.48 15.42 -10.54
C CYS A 143 -2.69 16.13 -9.91
N ASN A 144 -3.90 15.67 -10.24
CA ASN A 144 -5.16 16.35 -9.90
C ASN A 144 -6.39 15.42 -9.94
N ASN A 145 -6.24 14.10 -9.99
CA ASN A 145 -7.40 13.20 -10.08
C ASN A 145 -8.22 13.13 -8.77
N THR A 146 -7.71 13.70 -7.69
CA THR A 146 -8.34 13.74 -6.36
C THR A 146 -7.98 15.08 -5.72
N ARG A 147 -8.81 15.56 -4.78
CA ARG A 147 -8.49 16.76 -3.98
C ARG A 147 -7.13 16.63 -3.28
N GLY A 148 -6.84 15.46 -2.70
CA GLY A 148 -5.55 15.20 -2.07
C GLY A 148 -4.36 15.29 -3.04
N ALA A 149 -4.54 14.89 -4.31
CA ALA A 149 -3.49 15.04 -5.31
C ALA A 149 -3.19 16.51 -5.65
N VAL A 150 -4.20 17.38 -5.61
CA VAL A 150 -4.04 18.83 -5.78
C VAL A 150 -3.32 19.42 -4.56
N GLU A 151 -3.77 19.10 -3.34
CA GLU A 151 -3.23 19.69 -2.11
C GLU A 151 -1.79 19.28 -1.83
N ARG A 152 -1.42 18.01 -2.04
CA ARG A 152 -0.01 17.60 -1.89
C ARG A 152 0.93 18.31 -2.85
N LYS A 153 0.46 18.62 -4.08
CA LYS A 153 1.25 19.36 -5.08
C LYS A 153 1.48 20.79 -4.61
N LYS A 154 0.44 21.45 -4.07
CA LYS A 154 0.57 22.77 -3.44
C LYS A 154 1.56 22.73 -2.28
N TYR A 155 1.49 21.71 -1.43
CA TYR A 155 2.42 21.56 -0.30
C TYR A 155 3.87 21.39 -0.78
N VAL A 156 4.13 20.58 -1.81
CA VAL A 156 5.48 20.47 -2.41
C VAL A 156 5.97 21.81 -2.93
N PHE A 157 5.12 22.63 -3.56
CA PHE A 157 5.53 23.97 -4.01
C PHE A 157 5.87 24.89 -2.85
N LYS A 158 5.15 24.82 -1.73
CA LYS A 158 5.55 25.53 -0.50
C LYS A 158 6.91 25.09 0.03
N LEU A 159 7.28 23.82 -0.11
CA LEU A 159 8.62 23.33 0.26
C LEU A 159 9.70 23.88 -0.69
N LEU A 160 9.41 23.97 -1.99
CA LEU A 160 10.33 24.60 -2.96
C LEU A 160 10.53 26.09 -2.66
N GLU A 161 9.44 26.83 -2.40
CA GLU A 161 9.46 28.25 -2.02
C GLU A 161 10.25 28.48 -0.73
N ALA A 162 10.12 27.56 0.24
CA ALA A 162 10.89 27.58 1.47
C ALA A 162 12.38 27.21 1.29
N GLY A 163 12.81 26.81 0.09
CA GLY A 163 14.21 26.59 -0.28
C GLY A 163 14.66 25.12 -0.36
N LEU A 164 13.74 24.15 -0.28
CA LEU A 164 14.11 22.74 -0.40
C LEU A 164 14.42 22.38 -1.86
N LYS A 165 15.57 21.76 -2.11
CA LYS A 165 15.89 21.18 -3.42
C LYS A 165 15.21 19.81 -3.56
N ILE A 166 14.26 19.71 -4.49
CA ILE A 166 13.47 18.50 -4.73
C ILE A 166 13.57 18.11 -6.20
N ASP A 167 14.12 16.92 -6.45
CA ASP A 167 14.15 16.36 -7.81
C ASP A 167 12.81 15.70 -8.14
N MET A 168 12.11 16.23 -9.14
CA MET A 168 10.72 15.87 -9.46
C MET A 168 10.62 15.04 -10.74
N TYR A 169 9.97 13.87 -10.65
CA TYR A 169 9.81 12.93 -11.75
C TYR A 169 8.36 12.44 -11.89
N GLY A 170 8.07 11.75 -12.99
CA GLY A 170 6.79 11.12 -13.30
C GLY A 170 5.94 11.93 -14.28
N LYS A 171 4.73 11.45 -14.56
CA LYS A 171 3.86 12.03 -15.60
C LYS A 171 3.55 13.51 -15.34
N CYS A 172 3.50 13.94 -14.08
CA CYS A 172 3.18 15.33 -13.75
C CYS A 172 4.28 16.34 -14.13
N PHE A 173 5.49 15.86 -14.42
CA PHE A 173 6.66 16.69 -14.71
C PHE A 173 7.36 16.33 -16.02
N GLY A 174 6.78 15.44 -16.83
CA GLY A 174 7.37 15.00 -18.12
C GLY A 174 8.66 14.18 -18.01
N GLN A 175 9.21 14.01 -16.81
CA GLN A 175 10.48 13.31 -16.59
C GLN A 175 10.23 11.86 -16.17
N ARG A 176 10.29 10.92 -17.11
CA ARG A 176 10.17 9.49 -16.80
C ARG A 176 11.50 8.94 -16.28
N ILE A 177 11.43 8.13 -15.22
CA ILE A 177 12.59 7.35 -14.78
C ILE A 177 12.67 6.11 -15.66
N THR A 178 13.68 6.07 -16.52
CA THR A 178 13.93 4.98 -17.48
C THR A 178 14.83 3.88 -16.90
N LYS A 179 15.33 4.05 -15.67
CA LYS A 179 16.23 3.08 -15.04
C LYS A 179 15.49 1.77 -14.77
N ASN A 180 16.12 0.66 -15.18
CA ASN A 180 15.63 -0.71 -14.94
C ASN A 180 15.50 -1.08 -13.44
N ASN A 181 16.05 -0.26 -12.53
CA ASN A 181 15.90 -0.44 -11.08
C ASN A 181 15.52 0.86 -10.37
N PHE A 182 14.21 1.05 -10.18
CA PHE A 182 13.62 2.22 -9.51
C PHE A 182 14.06 2.35 -8.04
N THR A 183 14.15 1.24 -7.31
CA THR A 183 14.56 1.23 -5.90
C THR A 183 16.02 1.68 -5.75
N THR A 184 16.93 1.19 -6.59
CA THR A 184 18.34 1.64 -6.60
C THR A 184 18.48 3.11 -7.02
N PHE A 185 17.61 3.61 -7.89
CA PHE A 185 17.58 5.03 -8.18
C PHE A 185 17.23 5.86 -6.92
N LEU A 186 16.17 5.45 -6.21
CA LEU A 186 15.72 6.13 -5.01
C LEU A 186 16.75 6.06 -3.87
N SER A 187 17.47 4.95 -3.72
CA SER A 187 18.43 4.76 -2.62
C SER A 187 19.58 5.79 -2.59
N SER A 188 19.79 6.53 -3.68
CA SER A 188 20.75 7.64 -3.74
C SER A 188 20.27 8.93 -3.03
N TYR A 189 18.99 9.03 -2.68
CA TYR A 189 18.41 10.19 -2.00
C TYR A 189 18.37 10.00 -0.48
N LYS A 190 18.50 11.11 0.27
CA LYS A 190 18.22 11.13 1.72
C LYS A 190 16.72 11.04 2.01
N PHE A 191 15.91 11.79 1.26
CA PHE A 191 14.47 11.91 1.49
C PHE A 191 13.63 11.54 0.27
N TYR A 192 12.55 10.82 0.51
CA TYR A 192 11.51 10.56 -0.49
C TYR A 192 10.21 11.19 0.01
N LEU A 193 9.59 12.05 -0.81
CA LEU A 193 8.28 12.61 -0.48
C LEU A 193 7.21 11.54 -0.70
N ALA A 194 6.92 10.79 0.36
CA ALA A 194 5.93 9.71 0.42
C ALA A 194 4.49 10.27 0.52
N PHE A 195 4.16 11.19 -0.38
CA PHE A 195 2.92 11.97 -0.31
C PHE A 195 1.79 11.21 -0.99
N GLU A 196 0.77 10.81 -0.23
CA GLU A 196 -0.37 10.09 -0.76
C GLU A 196 -1.30 10.96 -1.58
N ASN A 197 -2.13 10.33 -2.41
CA ASN A 197 -3.08 11.03 -3.27
C ASN A 197 -4.37 11.47 -2.54
N SER A 198 -4.46 11.25 -1.23
CA SER A 198 -5.65 11.49 -0.40
C SER A 198 -5.23 12.02 0.96
N TRP A 199 -6.08 12.84 1.58
CA TRP A 199 -5.83 13.51 2.85
C TRP A 199 -6.69 12.90 3.95
N HIS A 200 -6.05 12.53 5.06
CA HIS A 200 -6.61 11.87 6.25
C HIS A 200 -7.54 10.71 5.91
N CYS A 201 -7.16 9.91 4.90
CA CYS A 201 -7.86 8.68 4.58
C CYS A 201 -7.35 7.57 5.49
N ARG A 202 -8.24 7.05 6.34
CA ARG A 202 -7.95 6.05 7.35
C ARG A 202 -7.08 4.90 6.81
N ASP A 203 -5.98 4.62 7.48
CA ASP A 203 -5.01 3.54 7.19
C ASP A 203 -4.31 3.61 5.82
N TYR A 204 -4.45 4.70 5.05
CA TYR A 204 -3.96 4.76 3.68
C TYR A 204 -2.46 5.07 3.59
N VAL A 205 -1.62 4.06 3.85
CA VAL A 205 -0.15 4.12 3.78
C VAL A 205 0.33 3.13 2.70
N THR A 206 0.83 3.63 1.56
CA THR A 206 1.02 2.81 0.36
C THR A 206 2.49 2.47 0.04
N GLU A 207 2.75 2.03 -1.19
CA GLU A 207 4.08 1.74 -1.71
C GLU A 207 5.01 2.96 -1.68
N LYS A 208 4.45 4.17 -1.60
CA LYS A 208 5.21 5.42 -1.47
C LYS A 208 5.99 5.46 -0.16
N PHE A 209 5.35 5.08 0.94
CA PHE A 209 6.01 4.96 2.23
C PHE A 209 6.91 3.73 2.24
N TRP A 210 6.34 2.56 1.91
CA TRP A 210 7.01 1.28 2.10
C TRP A 210 8.10 1.00 1.07
N ARG A 211 7.73 0.82 -0.20
CA ARG A 211 8.66 0.40 -1.24
C ARG A 211 9.63 1.52 -1.62
N ASN A 212 9.12 2.73 -1.77
CA ASN A 212 9.88 3.86 -2.29
C ASN A 212 10.69 4.58 -1.20
N GLY A 213 10.25 4.49 0.06
CA GLY A 213 10.97 5.02 1.22
C GLY A 213 11.73 3.93 1.96
N ILE A 214 11.04 3.23 2.86
CA ILE A 214 11.61 2.27 3.81
C ILE A 214 12.51 1.22 3.12
N MET A 215 11.98 0.51 2.11
CA MET A 215 12.71 -0.55 1.41
C MET A 215 13.84 -0.03 0.52
N ALA A 216 13.75 1.22 0.04
CA ALA A 216 14.81 1.86 -0.72
C ALA A 216 15.96 2.40 0.16
N GLY A 217 15.84 2.29 1.49
CA GLY A 217 16.80 2.85 2.43
C GLY A 217 16.78 4.38 2.43
N VAL A 218 15.61 4.98 2.18
CA VAL A 218 15.40 6.43 2.11
C VAL A 218 14.43 6.82 3.23
N VAL A 219 14.63 7.96 3.88
CA VAL A 219 13.70 8.43 4.93
C VAL A 219 12.42 8.97 4.27
N PRO A 220 11.24 8.38 4.53
CA PRO A 220 9.98 8.90 4.02
C PRO A 220 9.61 10.22 4.71
N VAL A 221 9.28 11.24 3.93
CA VAL A 221 8.57 12.44 4.41
C VAL A 221 7.10 12.27 4.05
N VAL A 222 6.24 12.23 5.06
CA VAL A 222 4.87 11.71 4.95
C VAL A 222 3.83 12.84 4.91
N TRP A 223 2.98 12.82 3.88
CA TRP A 223 1.82 13.69 3.70
C TRP A 223 0.65 12.82 3.28
N GLY A 224 -0.53 13.02 3.86
CA GLY A 224 -1.75 12.31 3.46
C GLY A 224 -2.40 11.57 4.62
N PRO A 225 -1.90 10.40 5.06
CA PRO A 225 -2.41 9.71 6.24
C PRO A 225 -2.22 10.55 7.52
N THR A 226 -2.99 10.25 8.57
CA THR A 226 -2.78 10.89 9.89
C THR A 226 -1.54 10.32 10.59
N LYS A 227 -1.06 11.02 11.62
CA LYS A 227 0.07 10.53 12.43
C LYS A 227 -0.23 9.18 13.08
N GLU A 228 -1.46 9.00 13.55
CA GLU A 228 -1.92 7.78 14.20
C GLU A 228 -1.91 6.61 13.21
N ASP A 229 -2.43 6.81 12.00
CA ASP A 229 -2.45 5.76 10.97
C ASP A 229 -1.05 5.32 10.54
N VAL A 230 -0.10 6.26 10.49
CA VAL A 230 1.30 5.95 10.15
C VAL A 230 1.98 5.24 11.33
N ALA A 231 1.81 5.74 12.56
CA ALA A 231 2.43 5.18 13.76
C ALA A 231 2.02 3.72 14.02
N GLU A 232 0.80 3.34 13.66
CA GLU A 232 0.24 2.00 13.79
C GLU A 232 0.89 0.95 12.87
N VAL A 233 1.63 1.40 11.84
CA VAL A 233 2.22 0.49 10.86
C VAL A 233 3.71 0.72 10.65
N ALA A 234 4.21 1.93 10.87
CA ALA A 234 5.59 2.30 10.63
C ALA A 234 6.51 1.85 11.77
N PRO A 235 7.74 1.41 11.47
CA PRO A 235 8.75 1.27 12.50
C PRO A 235 9.00 2.61 13.21
N VAL A 236 9.05 2.59 14.55
CA VAL A 236 9.20 3.81 15.35
C VAL A 236 10.47 4.56 14.96
N GLY A 237 10.34 5.87 14.71
CA GLY A 237 11.46 6.73 14.33
C GLY A 237 11.98 6.50 12.91
N SER A 238 11.23 5.85 12.01
CA SER A 238 11.68 5.57 10.64
C SER A 238 11.32 6.63 9.59
N TYR A 239 10.57 7.67 9.97
CA TYR A 239 9.96 8.61 9.03
C TYR A 239 9.79 10.00 9.65
N ILE A 240 9.51 10.98 8.80
CA ILE A 240 9.23 12.37 9.17
C ILE A 240 7.79 12.68 8.76
N HIS A 241 6.93 13.06 9.71
CA HIS A 241 5.57 13.49 9.38
C HIS A 241 5.53 15.01 9.21
N ILE A 242 4.85 15.50 8.17
CA ILE A 242 4.76 16.94 7.94
C ILE A 242 4.03 17.68 9.06
N GLU A 243 3.11 17.01 9.75
CA GLU A 243 2.25 17.59 10.80
C GLU A 243 2.97 17.67 12.16
N ASP A 244 4.26 17.29 12.22
CA ASP A 244 5.13 17.55 13.36
C ASP A 244 5.80 18.93 13.28
N PHE A 245 5.54 19.69 12.20
CA PHE A 245 6.14 21.00 11.95
C PHE A 245 5.07 22.08 11.84
N GLU A 246 5.30 23.20 12.50
CA GLU A 246 4.39 24.36 12.50
C GLU A 246 4.26 25.01 11.12
N SER A 247 5.25 24.81 10.23
CA SER A 247 5.23 25.36 8.87
C SER A 247 6.06 24.52 7.89
N PRO A 248 5.82 24.66 6.57
CA PRO A 248 6.68 24.08 5.55
C PRO A 248 8.15 24.52 5.71
N LYS A 249 8.40 25.77 6.10
CA LYS A 249 9.76 26.29 6.32
C LYS A 249 10.47 25.56 7.48
N ALA A 250 9.77 25.32 8.58
CA ALA A 250 10.31 24.54 9.70
C ALA A 250 10.69 23.11 9.28
N LEU A 251 9.84 22.46 8.46
CA LEU A 251 10.19 21.16 7.87
C LEU A 251 11.42 21.26 6.96
N VAL A 252 11.51 22.27 6.08
CA VAL A 252 12.67 22.45 5.21
C VAL A 252 13.95 22.65 6.01
N ASP A 253 13.92 23.48 7.05
CA ASP A 253 15.07 23.72 7.93
C ASP A 253 15.52 22.43 8.62
N TYR A 254 14.57 21.60 9.06
CA TYR A 254 14.86 20.31 9.65
C TYR A 254 15.50 19.32 8.65
N LEU A 255 14.98 19.25 7.41
CA LEU A 255 15.56 18.40 6.37
C LEU A 255 16.99 18.85 5.99
N ILE A 256 17.25 20.16 5.95
CA ILE A 256 18.59 20.72 5.69
C ILE A 256 19.54 20.44 6.88
N TYR A 257 19.04 20.51 8.11
CA TYR A 257 19.79 20.14 9.30
C TYR A 257 20.25 18.67 9.22
N LEU A 258 19.33 17.75 8.89
CA LEU A 258 19.65 16.34 8.71
C LEU A 258 20.58 16.08 7.52
N ASP A 259 20.50 16.88 6.45
CA ASP A 259 21.43 16.76 5.32
C ASP A 259 22.87 17.02 5.75
N LYS A 260 23.08 18.01 6.62
CA LYS A 260 24.40 18.41 7.16
C LYS A 260 24.86 17.59 8.37
N ASN A 261 23.99 16.78 8.95
CA ASN A 261 24.26 16.04 10.17
C ASN A 261 23.97 14.54 10.00
N ASP A 262 24.97 13.80 9.52
CA ASP A 262 24.85 12.36 9.29
C ASP A 262 24.62 11.57 10.58
N HIS A 263 25.02 12.08 11.75
CA HIS A 263 24.72 11.45 13.04
C HIS A 263 23.20 11.47 13.31
N GLU A 264 22.54 12.61 13.16
CA GLU A 264 21.10 12.70 13.35
C GLU A 264 20.32 11.98 12.25
N TYR A 265 20.74 12.13 10.98
CA TYR A 265 20.09 11.42 9.88
C TYR A 265 20.17 9.90 10.05
N ARG A 266 21.29 9.37 10.58
CA ARG A 266 21.45 7.95 10.90
C ARG A 266 20.41 7.43 11.89
N ARG A 267 19.88 8.26 12.78
CA ARG A 267 18.90 7.82 13.79
C ARG A 267 17.61 7.28 13.16
N TYR A 268 17.26 7.74 11.96
CA TYR A 268 16.12 7.24 11.18
C TYR A 268 16.25 5.79 10.69
N PHE A 269 17.40 5.16 10.89
CA PHE A 269 17.64 3.76 10.55
C PHE A 269 17.84 2.86 11.78
N ASN A 270 17.74 3.41 13.00
CA ASN A 270 17.94 2.65 14.24
C ASN A 270 16.89 1.55 14.44
N TRP A 271 15.67 1.74 13.94
CA TRP A 271 14.60 0.73 13.97
C TRP A 271 15.00 -0.61 13.33
N ARG A 272 15.99 -0.61 12.43
CA ARG A 272 16.52 -1.84 11.82
C ARG A 272 17.29 -2.73 12.81
N LYS A 273 17.68 -2.19 13.97
CA LYS A 273 18.38 -2.94 15.03
C LYS A 273 17.44 -3.78 15.89
N THR A 274 16.15 -3.47 15.89
CA THR A 274 15.15 -4.04 16.80
C THR A 274 13.95 -4.63 16.05
N ALA A 275 14.10 -4.89 14.74
CA ALA A 275 12.97 -5.21 13.85
C ALA A 275 12.32 -6.60 14.08
N ILE A 276 12.58 -7.26 15.21
CA ILE A 276 11.91 -8.51 15.63
C ILE A 276 10.78 -8.11 16.59
N THR A 277 9.57 -8.63 16.40
CA THR A 277 8.47 -8.49 17.35
C THR A 277 8.80 -9.17 18.68
N GLU A 278 8.14 -8.78 19.78
CA GLU A 278 8.35 -9.40 21.11
C GLU A 278 8.10 -10.92 21.12
N ASP A 279 7.28 -11.43 20.20
CA ASP A 279 6.98 -12.87 20.06
C ASP A 279 7.86 -13.60 19.04
N GLY A 280 8.85 -12.94 18.43
CA GLY A 280 9.75 -13.54 17.45
C GLY A 280 9.11 -13.89 16.10
N THR A 281 7.86 -13.48 15.86
CA THR A 281 7.15 -13.75 14.60
C THR A 281 7.32 -12.62 13.58
N GLU A 282 7.46 -12.96 12.30
CA GLU A 282 7.45 -11.91 11.28
C GLU A 282 5.99 -11.49 11.00
N PRO A 283 5.62 -10.19 11.14
CA PRO A 283 4.25 -9.76 10.89
C PRO A 283 3.88 -10.04 9.43
N MET A 284 2.68 -10.55 9.14
CA MET A 284 2.27 -11.00 7.79
C MET A 284 2.53 -10.01 6.62
N GLN A 285 2.73 -8.72 6.91
CA GLN A 285 3.30 -7.71 6.00
C GLN A 285 4.66 -8.10 5.39
N THR A 286 5.44 -8.94 6.06
CA THR A 286 6.81 -9.29 5.72
C THR A 286 6.92 -10.44 4.72
N ILE A 287 5.87 -11.26 4.57
CA ILE A 287 5.99 -12.60 3.94
C ILE A 287 5.60 -12.61 2.46
N ARG A 288 4.72 -11.71 1.98
CA ARG A 288 4.34 -11.66 0.54
C ARG A 288 4.07 -10.25 0.02
N PRO A 289 4.60 -9.86 -1.15
CA PRO A 289 4.37 -8.53 -1.69
C PRO A 289 3.01 -8.44 -2.40
N GLY A 290 2.35 -7.29 -2.26
CA GLY A 290 1.29 -6.87 -3.16
C GLY A 290 -0.01 -7.67 -3.03
N TYR A 291 -0.60 -8.04 -4.17
CA TYR A 291 -1.96 -8.59 -4.24
C TYR A 291 -2.06 -10.05 -3.73
N GLU A 292 -0.94 -10.75 -3.58
CA GLU A 292 -0.95 -12.14 -3.13
C GLU A 292 -1.30 -12.30 -1.66
N ALA A 293 -0.84 -11.37 -0.81
CA ALA A 293 -1.00 -11.47 0.64
C ALA A 293 -2.47 -11.59 1.05
N PRO A 294 -3.38 -10.68 0.65
CA PRO A 294 -4.78 -10.79 1.05
C PRO A 294 -5.50 -11.98 0.38
N LEU A 295 -5.09 -12.40 -0.83
CA LEU A 295 -5.63 -13.59 -1.49
C LEU A 295 -5.20 -14.89 -0.79
N CYS A 296 -3.96 -14.93 -0.28
CA CYS A 296 -3.45 -16.03 0.54
C CYS A 296 -4.19 -16.10 1.89
N GLN A 297 -4.39 -14.95 2.56
CA GLN A 297 -5.22 -14.86 3.78
C GLN A 297 -6.63 -15.42 3.54
N MET A 298 -7.22 -15.06 2.41
CA MET A 298 -8.52 -15.54 1.98
C MET A 298 -8.54 -17.04 1.75
N CYS A 299 -7.60 -17.57 0.96
CA CYS A 299 -7.50 -19.01 0.75
C CYS A 299 -7.37 -19.76 2.08
N ARG A 300 -6.47 -19.31 2.95
CA ARG A 300 -6.22 -19.93 4.26
C ARG A 300 -7.48 -19.92 5.13
N ARG A 301 -8.19 -18.79 5.20
CA ARG A 301 -9.43 -18.66 5.99
C ARG A 301 -10.55 -19.58 5.48
N ILE A 302 -10.72 -19.69 4.17
CA ILE A 302 -11.76 -20.57 3.60
C ILE A 302 -11.41 -22.05 3.85
N ILE A 303 -10.14 -22.44 3.70
CA ILE A 303 -9.66 -23.80 3.98
C ILE A 303 -9.83 -24.14 5.46
N GLN A 304 -9.44 -23.25 6.38
CA GLN A 304 -9.63 -23.43 7.82
C GLN A 304 -11.11 -23.58 8.21
N SER A 305 -11.99 -22.90 7.48
CA SER A 305 -13.44 -23.01 7.65
C SER A 305 -14.03 -24.28 6.99
N LYS A 306 -13.19 -25.19 6.47
CA LYS A 306 -13.59 -26.38 5.70
C LYS A 306 -14.52 -26.05 4.53
N GLY A 307 -14.30 -24.90 3.89
CA GLY A 307 -15.14 -24.42 2.79
C GLY A 307 -16.49 -23.83 3.19
N LYS A 308 -16.79 -23.72 4.50
CA LYS A 308 -17.99 -23.02 4.98
C LYS A 308 -17.85 -21.52 4.74
N LEU A 309 -18.89 -20.93 4.17
CA LEU A 309 -18.96 -19.51 3.86
C LEU A 309 -19.78 -18.77 4.93
N PRO A 310 -19.50 -17.48 5.17
CA PRO A 310 -20.20 -16.71 6.16
C PRO A 310 -21.62 -16.41 5.67
N LYS A 311 -22.58 -16.44 6.60
CA LYS A 311 -23.95 -15.98 6.30
C LYS A 311 -24.10 -14.46 6.41
N ARG A 312 -23.14 -13.77 7.04
CA ARG A 312 -23.17 -12.32 7.19
C ARG A 312 -22.90 -11.63 5.85
N VAL A 313 -23.52 -10.48 5.68
CA VAL A 313 -23.17 -9.48 4.67
C VAL A 313 -22.74 -8.20 5.39
N LEU A 314 -22.03 -7.31 4.70
CA LEU A 314 -21.76 -5.97 5.20
C LEU A 314 -23.10 -5.24 5.38
N ASN A 315 -23.27 -4.57 6.52
CA ASN A 315 -24.48 -3.80 6.81
C ASN A 315 -24.68 -2.67 5.79
N SER A 316 -23.58 -2.03 5.39
CA SER A 316 -23.56 -1.07 4.30
C SER A 316 -22.15 -0.98 3.72
N THR A 317 -22.01 -1.36 2.46
CA THR A 317 -20.80 -1.21 1.65
C THR A 317 -20.49 0.27 1.44
N LEU A 318 -21.52 1.10 1.26
CA LEU A 318 -21.38 2.54 1.14
C LEU A 318 -20.77 3.13 2.42
N SER A 319 -21.29 2.77 3.59
CA SER A 319 -20.74 3.20 4.88
C SER A 319 -19.34 2.63 5.12
N TRP A 320 -19.08 1.38 4.73
CA TRP A 320 -17.75 0.81 4.88
C TRP A 320 -16.70 1.49 3.99
N VAL A 321 -17.06 1.85 2.75
CA VAL A 321 -16.12 2.52 1.84
C VAL A 321 -16.00 4.00 2.18
N PHE A 322 -17.11 4.73 2.34
CA PHE A 322 -17.14 6.19 2.44
C PHE A 322 -17.41 6.73 3.85
N GLY A 323 -17.70 5.87 4.82
CA GLY A 323 -17.81 6.23 6.23
C GLY A 323 -16.42 6.38 6.86
N ASN A 324 -16.27 7.45 7.64
CA ASN A 324 -15.05 7.78 8.36
C ASN A 324 -14.79 6.80 9.50
#